data_AF-A0A843HLK5-F1
#
_entry.id   AF-A0A843HLK5-F1
#
_cell.length_a   1.000
_cell.length_b   1.000
_cell.length_c   1.000
_cell.angle_alpha   90.00
_cell.angle_beta   90.00
_cell.angle_gamma   90.00
#
_symmetry.space_group_name_H-M   'P 1'
#
loop_
_entity.id
_entity.type
_entity.pdbx_description
1 polymer ?
#
loop_
_entity_poly.entity_id
_entity_poly.type
_entity_poly.pdbx_seq_one_letter_code
_entity_poly.pdbx_strand_id
1 'polypeptide(L)'
;MGLDQFLYLEKYESTMKWDDNFAEKSKDFYPAELKEIVDWMGNHDFLSKTTQYKVGYWRKVNAIHRWFVEKFADGIDECQDIYVDKDDLKELISICRKIIAKPALADELLPTQPGFF
;
A
#
# COMPACT_ATOMS: atom_id res chain seq x y z
N MET A 1 -8.24 16.48 -2.82
CA MET A 1 -7.12 15.53 -2.62
C MET A 1 -6.47 15.79 -1.27
N GLY A 2 -6.16 14.74 -0.51
CA GLY A 2 -5.45 14.87 0.77
C GLY A 2 -3.99 15.30 0.55
N LEU A 3 -3.43 16.03 1.51
CA LEU A 3 -2.02 16.50 1.48
C LEU A 3 -1.05 15.52 2.14
N ASP A 4 -1.59 14.41 2.63
CA ASP A 4 -0.91 13.40 3.41
C ASP A 4 -0.77 12.12 2.59
N GLN A 5 0.37 11.44 2.76
CA GLN A 5 0.63 10.11 2.23
C GLN A 5 0.86 9.15 3.40
N PHE A 6 0.39 7.93 3.22
CA PHE A 6 0.54 6.85 4.20
C PHE A 6 1.13 5.63 3.51
N LEU A 7 1.99 4.92 4.22
CA LEU A 7 2.49 3.61 3.80
C LEU A 7 1.91 2.54 4.70
N TYR A 8 1.34 1.52 4.09
CA TYR A 8 0.76 0.38 4.77
C TYR A 8 1.53 -0.90 4.43
N LEU A 9 1.74 -1.75 5.44
CA LEU A 9 2.00 -3.16 5.22
C LEU A 9 0.65 -3.87 5.21
N GLU A 10 0.36 -4.57 4.12
CA GLU A 10 -0.88 -5.32 3.97
C GLU A 10 -0.61 -6.82 4.01
N LYS A 11 -1.42 -7.55 4.77
CA LYS A 11 -1.48 -9.02 4.75
C LYS A 11 -2.90 -9.44 4.42
N TYR A 12 -3.05 -10.17 3.31
CA TYR A 12 -4.30 -10.79 2.91
C TYR A 12 -4.34 -12.27 3.36
N GLU A 13 -5.44 -12.66 3.99
CA GLU A 13 -5.72 -14.02 4.40
C GLU A 13 -7.11 -14.40 3.85
N SER A 14 -7.28 -15.63 3.38
CA SER A 14 -8.55 -16.12 2.83
C SER A 14 -8.81 -17.56 3.27
N THR A 15 -10.09 -17.90 3.43
CA THR A 15 -10.56 -19.25 3.72
C THR A 15 -10.90 -20.06 2.47
N MET A 16 -10.69 -19.50 1.26
CA MET A 16 -10.93 -20.24 0.01
C MET A 16 -10.18 -21.58 -0.01
N LYS A 17 -10.92 -22.64 -0.37
CA LYS A 17 -10.51 -24.07 -0.39
C LYS A 17 -9.41 -24.39 -1.41
N TRP A 18 -8.21 -23.86 -1.18
CA TRP A 18 -6.96 -24.31 -1.78
C TRP A 18 -6.00 -24.91 -0.72
N ASP A 19 -6.43 -24.97 0.54
CA ASP A 19 -5.67 -25.46 1.68
C ASP A 19 -6.52 -26.45 2.50
N ASP A 20 -6.04 -27.68 2.66
CA ASP A 20 -6.75 -28.79 3.31
C ASP A 20 -6.99 -28.57 4.82
N ASN A 21 -6.40 -27.52 5.43
CA ASN A 21 -6.51 -27.24 6.88
C ASN A 21 -7.59 -26.21 7.26
N PHE A 22 -8.64 -26.07 6.44
CA PHE A 22 -9.72 -25.08 6.60
C PHE A 22 -10.36 -25.07 8.00
N ALA A 23 -10.63 -26.24 8.58
CA ALA A 23 -11.34 -26.37 9.86
C ALA A 23 -10.54 -25.86 11.08
N GLU A 24 -9.21 -25.75 10.94
CA GLU A 24 -8.34 -25.24 12.00
C GLU A 24 -8.11 -23.72 11.85
N LYS A 25 -7.99 -23.22 10.62
CA LYS A 25 -7.82 -21.78 10.32
C LYS A 25 -9.08 -20.93 10.52
N SER A 26 -10.27 -21.53 10.46
CA SER A 26 -11.54 -20.78 10.52
C SER A 26 -11.96 -20.33 11.92
N LYS A 27 -11.45 -20.95 12.98
CA LYS A 27 -11.91 -20.68 14.37
C LYS A 27 -11.63 -19.27 14.86
N ASP A 28 -10.56 -18.65 14.38
CA ASP A 28 -10.14 -17.28 14.76
C ASP A 28 -10.05 -16.33 13.56
N PHE A 29 -10.70 -16.69 12.43
CA PHE A 29 -10.57 -15.93 11.19
C PHE A 29 -11.23 -14.54 11.25
N TYR A 30 -12.32 -14.43 12.01
CA TYR A 30 -13.08 -13.19 12.19
C TYR A 30 -13.42 -12.97 13.67
N PRO A 31 -13.65 -11.72 14.09
CA PRO A 31 -14.04 -11.38 15.46
C PRO A 31 -15.35 -12.08 15.86
N ALA A 32 -15.48 -12.47 17.14
CA ALA A 32 -16.66 -13.19 17.64
C ALA A 32 -17.98 -12.43 17.38
N GLU A 33 -17.92 -11.11 17.35
CA GLU A 33 -19.03 -10.19 17.08
C GLU A 33 -19.61 -10.36 15.67
N LEU A 34 -18.83 -10.87 14.71
CA LEU A 34 -19.29 -11.08 13.34
C LEU A 34 -19.86 -12.49 13.10
N LYS A 35 -19.82 -13.37 14.12
CA LYS A 35 -20.21 -14.78 13.96
C LYS A 35 -21.63 -14.96 13.46
N GLU A 36 -22.60 -14.28 14.07
CA GLU A 36 -24.00 -14.42 13.67
C GLU A 36 -24.24 -14.00 12.21
N ILE A 37 -23.55 -12.94 11.75
CA ILE A 37 -23.65 -12.45 10.38
C ILE A 37 -23.02 -13.46 9.41
N VAL A 38 -21.84 -13.97 9.75
CA VAL A 38 -21.12 -14.95 8.93
C VAL A 38 -21.91 -16.26 8.80
N ASP A 39 -22.44 -16.76 9.91
CA ASP A 39 -23.31 -17.96 9.94
C ASP A 39 -24.58 -17.73 9.11
N TRP A 40 -25.20 -16.54 9.21
CA TRP A 40 -26.39 -16.17 8.42
C TRP A 40 -26.11 -16.10 6.92
N MET A 41 -24.96 -15.57 6.51
CA MET A 41 -24.56 -15.51 5.10
C MET A 41 -24.22 -16.89 4.52
N GLY A 42 -23.98 -17.90 5.37
CA GLY A 42 -23.60 -19.26 4.95
C GLY A 42 -22.30 -19.32 4.15
N ASN A 43 -21.50 -18.25 4.19
CA ASN A 43 -20.44 -17.98 3.22
C ASN A 43 -19.04 -18.29 3.77
N HIS A 44 -18.93 -19.36 4.57
CA HIS A 44 -17.71 -19.72 5.30
C HIS A 44 -16.52 -20.02 4.38
N ASP A 45 -16.79 -20.48 3.16
CA ASP A 45 -15.79 -20.88 2.16
C ASP A 45 -15.16 -19.68 1.42
N PHE A 46 -15.66 -18.46 1.61
CA PHE A 46 -15.23 -17.26 0.88
C PHE A 46 -14.85 -16.10 1.82
N LEU A 47 -14.63 -16.39 3.10
CA LEU A 47 -14.21 -15.38 4.05
C LEU A 47 -12.80 -14.93 3.71
N SER A 48 -12.59 -13.62 3.69
CA SER A 48 -11.28 -13.02 3.56
C SER A 48 -11.07 -11.94 4.61
N LYS A 49 -9.82 -11.77 5.02
CA LYS A 49 -9.41 -10.76 6.00
C LYS A 49 -8.16 -10.07 5.46
N THR A 50 -8.24 -8.75 5.33
CA THR A 50 -7.08 -7.91 5.04
C THR A 50 -6.68 -7.20 6.32
N THR A 51 -5.43 -7.38 6.74
CA THR A 51 -4.85 -6.65 7.88
C THR A 51 -3.85 -5.63 7.36
N GLN A 52 -4.08 -4.36 7.70
CA GLN A 52 -3.21 -3.25 7.31
C GLN A 52 -2.53 -2.63 8.53
N TYR A 53 -1.21 -2.48 8.46
CA TYR A 53 -0.41 -1.78 9.46
C TYR A 53 0.12 -0.48 8.85
N LYS A 54 -0.28 0.66 9.38
CA LYS A 54 0.31 1.95 9.00
C LYS A 54 1.75 2.03 9.51
N VAL A 55 2.71 1.94 8.61
CA VAL A 55 4.14 1.92 8.94
C VAL A 55 4.88 3.20 8.53
N GLY A 56 4.25 4.08 7.77
CA GLY A 56 4.85 5.33 7.34
C GLY A 56 3.84 6.43 7.07
N TYR A 57 4.34 7.66 7.16
CA TYR A 57 3.59 8.88 6.92
C TYR A 57 4.53 9.97 6.39
N TRP A 58 4.08 10.72 5.39
CA TRP A 58 4.77 11.94 4.94
C TRP A 58 3.79 12.91 4.27
N ARG A 59 4.23 14.17 4.14
CA ARG A 59 3.50 15.20 3.39
C ARG A 59 3.77 15.02 1.89
N LYS A 60 2.73 15.15 1.08
CA LYS A 60 2.87 15.16 -0.39
C LYS A 60 3.82 16.28 -0.80
N VAL A 61 4.70 15.95 -1.73
CA VAL A 61 5.56 16.90 -2.46
C VAL A 61 5.54 16.47 -3.92
N ASN A 62 5.42 17.43 -4.85
CA ASN A 62 5.20 17.13 -6.27
C ASN A 62 6.23 16.15 -6.87
N ALA A 63 7.51 16.28 -6.49
CA ALA A 63 8.59 15.41 -6.97
C ALA A 63 8.41 13.93 -6.56
N ILE A 64 8.11 13.67 -5.28
CA ILE A 64 7.94 12.29 -4.79
C ILE A 64 6.62 11.69 -5.27
N HIS A 65 5.55 12.49 -5.29
CA HIS A 65 4.25 12.03 -5.78
C HIS A 65 4.34 11.62 -7.25
N ARG A 66 4.97 12.47 -8.08
CA ARG A 66 5.25 12.14 -9.48
C ARG A 66 6.04 10.85 -9.62
N TRP A 67 7.08 10.66 -8.82
CA TRP A 67 7.90 9.45 -8.89
C TRP A 67 7.08 8.17 -8.68
N PHE A 68 6.13 8.15 -7.74
CA PHE A 68 5.24 7.01 -7.56
C PHE A 68 4.29 6.81 -8.74
N VAL A 69 3.66 7.88 -9.23
CA VAL A 69 2.67 7.81 -10.32
C VAL A 69 3.31 7.35 -11.63
N GLU A 70 4.46 7.90 -11.98
CA GLU A 70 5.17 7.56 -13.22
C GLU A 70 5.72 6.13 -13.18
N LYS A 71 6.26 5.70 -12.04
CA LYS A 71 6.94 4.40 -11.95
C LYS A 71 5.99 3.22 -11.73
N PHE A 72 4.87 3.42 -11.04
CA PHE A 72 3.99 2.32 -10.60
C PHE A 72 2.53 2.47 -11.00
N ALA A 73 2.14 3.59 -11.62
CA ALA A 73 0.77 3.83 -12.06
C ALA A 73 0.68 4.30 -13.52
N ASP A 74 1.69 4.01 -14.34
CA ASP A 74 1.73 4.35 -15.77
C ASP A 74 1.43 5.84 -16.07
N GLY A 75 1.78 6.73 -15.14
CA GLY A 75 1.51 8.18 -15.27
C GLY A 75 0.06 8.59 -14.92
N ILE A 76 -0.79 7.66 -14.49
CA ILE A 76 -2.21 7.88 -14.18
C ILE A 76 -2.40 8.12 -12.67
N ASP A 77 -2.86 9.33 -12.31
CA ASP A 77 -3.17 9.72 -10.92
C ASP A 77 -4.68 9.80 -10.71
N GLU A 78 -5.30 8.68 -10.33
CA GLU A 78 -6.72 8.54 -9.99
C GLU A 78 -6.94 8.42 -8.47
N CYS A 79 -5.94 8.82 -7.66
CA CYS A 79 -5.95 8.63 -6.21
C CYS A 79 -6.10 7.16 -5.76
N GLN A 80 -5.61 6.23 -6.56
CA GLN A 80 -5.57 4.80 -6.28
C GLN A 80 -4.46 4.43 -5.29
N ASP A 81 -4.60 3.25 -4.66
CA ASP A 81 -3.50 2.63 -3.94
C ASP A 81 -2.40 2.20 -4.91
N ILE A 82 -1.15 2.50 -4.54
CA ILE A 82 0.04 2.15 -5.33
C ILE A 82 0.85 1.10 -4.55
N TYR A 83 0.98 -0.08 -5.14
CA TYR A 83 1.78 -1.16 -4.58
C TYR A 83 3.26 -0.95 -4.93
N VAL A 84 4.10 -1.06 -3.92
CA VAL A 84 5.55 -0.91 -4.05
C VAL A 84 6.27 -1.96 -3.24
N ASP A 85 7.41 -2.43 -3.75
CA ASP A 85 8.26 -3.34 -3.02
C ASP A 85 9.21 -2.60 -2.09
N LYS A 86 9.80 -3.34 -1.14
CA LYS A 86 10.79 -2.79 -0.22
C LYS A 86 12.00 -2.18 -0.96
N ASP A 87 12.39 -2.76 -2.09
CA ASP A 87 13.56 -2.31 -2.84
C ASP A 87 13.27 -1.02 -3.63
N ASP A 88 12.03 -0.79 -4.07
CA ASP A 88 11.60 0.48 -4.64
C ASP A 88 11.73 1.62 -3.63
N LEU A 89 11.30 1.39 -2.39
CA LEU A 89 11.44 2.38 -1.33
C LEU A 89 12.90 2.67 -1.01
N LYS A 90 13.78 1.65 -1.04
CA LYS A 90 15.23 1.86 -0.88
C LYS A 90 15.82 2.67 -2.03
N GLU A 91 15.35 2.45 -3.25
CA GLU A 91 15.76 3.22 -4.42
C GLU A 91 15.40 4.69 -4.26
N LEU A 92 14.15 5.00 -3.88
CA LEU A 92 13.72 6.36 -3.63
C LEU A 92 14.57 7.03 -2.54
N ILE A 93 14.84 6.34 -1.42
CA ILE A 93 15.71 6.85 -0.35
C ILE A 93 17.14 7.12 -0.89
N SER A 94 17.67 6.24 -1.73
CA SER A 94 18.99 6.41 -2.35
C SER A 94 19.03 7.64 -3.25
N ILE A 95 18.00 7.85 -4.08
CA ILE A 95 17.85 9.05 -4.92
C ILE A 95 17.81 10.31 -4.06
N CYS A 96 16.97 10.35 -3.02
CA CYS A 96 16.88 11.48 -2.11
C CYS A 96 18.23 11.78 -1.44
N ARG A 97 18.98 10.75 -0.98
CA ARG A 97 20.31 10.92 -0.39
C ARG A 97 21.32 11.51 -1.38
N LYS A 98 21.29 11.08 -2.65
CA LYS A 98 22.15 11.65 -3.70
C LYS A 98 21.84 13.12 -3.94
N ILE A 99 20.56 13.49 -3.97
CA ILE A 99 20.11 14.88 -4.15
C ILE A 99 20.51 15.74 -2.95
N ILE A 100 20.35 15.25 -1.71
CA ILE A 100 20.78 15.97 -0.51
C ILE A 100 22.30 16.23 -0.54
N ALA A 101 23.09 15.25 -0.99
CA ALA A 101 24.54 15.40 -1.12
C ALA A 101 24.94 16.32 -2.29
N LYS A 102 24.19 16.32 -3.39
CA LYS A 102 24.42 17.15 -4.57
C LYS A 102 23.10 17.69 -5.13
N PRO A 103 22.63 18.86 -4.64
CA PRO A 103 21.32 19.41 -5.00
C PRO A 103 21.13 19.68 -6.49
N ALA A 104 22.21 19.93 -7.24
CA ALA A 104 22.17 20.12 -8.70
C ALA A 104 21.64 18.90 -9.48
N LEU A 105 21.55 17.71 -8.85
CA LEU A 105 20.98 16.51 -9.47
C LEU A 105 19.46 16.42 -9.32
N ALA A 106 18.81 17.35 -8.60
CA ALA A 106 17.38 17.26 -8.29
C ALA A 106 16.51 17.20 -9.55
N ASP A 107 16.73 18.10 -10.51
CA ASP A 107 15.94 18.19 -11.73
C ASP A 107 16.13 16.98 -12.66
N GLU A 108 17.26 16.28 -12.55
CA GLU A 108 17.56 15.08 -13.33
C GLU A 108 16.97 13.83 -12.67
N LEU A 109 17.22 13.64 -11.37
CA LEU A 109 16.92 12.38 -10.67
C LEU A 109 15.51 12.31 -10.08
N LEU A 110 14.92 13.46 -9.71
CA LEU A 110 13.59 13.52 -9.12
C LEU A 110 12.86 14.79 -9.59
N PRO A 111 12.58 14.91 -10.90
CA PRO A 111 12.05 16.14 -11.46
C PRO A 111 10.66 16.45 -10.90
N THR A 112 10.43 17.71 -10.56
CA THR A 112 9.12 18.18 -10.08
C THR A 112 8.10 18.19 -11.23
N GLN A 113 6.82 18.23 -10.86
CA GLN A 113 5.73 18.54 -11.78
C GLN A 113 4.94 19.74 -11.29
N PRO A 114 4.29 20.50 -12.20
CA PRO A 114 3.30 21.49 -11.81
C PRO A 114 2.20 20.82 -10.97
N GLY A 115 1.84 21.43 -9.86
CA GLY A 115 0.89 20.84 -8.92
C GLY A 115 0.82 21.63 -7.63
N PHE A 116 -0.11 21.22 -6.76
CA PHE A 116 -0.43 21.95 -5.54
C PHE A 116 0.52 21.65 -4.36
N PHE A 117 1.41 20.65 -4.46
CA PHE A 117 2.16 20.11 -3.32
C PHE A 117 3.66 20.46 -3.30
#